data_AF-R7KSQ2-F1
#
_entry.id   AF-R7KSQ2-F1
#
_cell.length_a   1.000
_cell.length_b   1.000
_cell.length_c   1.000
_cell.angle_alpha   90.00
_cell.angle_beta   90.00
_cell.angle_gamma   90.00
#
_symmetry.space_group_name_H-M   'P 1'
#
loop_
_entity.id
_entity.type
_entity.pdbx_description
1 polymer ?
#
loop_
_entity_poly.entity_id
_entity_poly.type
_entity_poly.pdbx_seq_one_letter_code
_entity_poly.pdbx_strand_id
1 'polypeptide(L)'
;MSIVAYVAVMAGVTYLIRMLPLTLFRKEIKSKFFRRFLYYIPYAVLSAMTIPAIFYCVGDEFTVQAVIGTAAAVILALFDMPLIVVALVAAAAVFISGLFL
;
A
#
# COMPACT_ATOMS: atom_id res chain seq x y z
N MET A 1 14.75 -26.35 16.09
CA MET A 1 13.66 -26.62 15.13
C MET A 1 13.75 -25.58 14.03
N SER A 2 13.90 -26.07 12.81
CA SER A 2 14.81 -25.52 11.80
C SER A 2 14.20 -24.40 10.98
N ILE A 3 14.92 -23.30 10.79
CA ILE A 3 14.58 -22.17 9.90
C ILE A 3 14.12 -22.66 8.51
N VAL A 4 14.66 -23.78 8.05
CA VAL A 4 14.29 -24.47 6.80
C VAL A 4 12.79 -24.82 6.74
N ALA A 5 12.19 -25.27 7.85
CA ALA A 5 10.76 -25.58 7.90
C ALA A 5 9.89 -24.32 7.78
N TYR A 6 10.30 -23.22 8.43
CA TYR A 6 9.61 -21.93 8.30
C TYR A 6 9.70 -21.38 6.87
N VAL A 7 10.87 -21.48 6.23
CA VAL A 7 11.05 -21.05 4.84
C VAL A 7 10.20 -21.90 3.89
N ALA A 8 10.15 -23.23 4.09
CA ALA A 8 9.33 -24.11 3.27
C ALA A 8 7.82 -23.81 3.41
N VAL A 9 7.34 -23.55 4.63
CA VAL A 9 5.93 -23.18 4.88
C VAL A 9 5.63 -21.79 4.29
N MET A 10 6.51 -20.82 4.48
CA MET A 10 6.34 -19.48 3.91
C MET A 10 6.30 -19.54 2.39
N ALA A 11 7.22 -20.27 1.76
CA ALA A 11 7.25 -20.48 0.32
C ALA A 11 5.95 -21.14 -0.17
N GLY A 12 5.52 -22.22 0.48
CA GLY A 12 4.28 -22.94 0.15
C GLY A 12 3.04 -22.04 0.18
N VAL A 13 2.85 -21.30 1.28
CA VAL A 13 1.69 -20.41 1.46
C VAL A 13 1.72 -19.24 0.48
N THR A 14 2.88 -18.59 0.31
CA THR A 14 3.01 -17.42 -0.59
C THR A 14 2.78 -17.81 -2.04
N TYR A 15 3.28 -18.99 -2.45
CA TYR A 15 3.09 -19.49 -3.80
C TYR A 15 1.65 -19.95 -4.05
N LEU A 16 1.03 -20.62 -3.07
CA LEU A 16 -0.38 -21.01 -3.17
C LEU A 16 -1.26 -19.78 -3.37
N ILE A 17 -1.18 -18.77 -2.50
CA ILE A 17 -2.07 -17.60 -2.55
C ILE A 17 -1.87 -16.79 -3.84
N ARG A 18 -0.67 -16.77 -4.43
CA ARG A 18 -0.40 -16.09 -5.71
C ARG A 18 -0.82 -16.91 -6.95
N MET A 19 -0.66 -18.23 -6.91
CA MET A 19 -1.09 -19.11 -8.01
C MET A 19 -2.59 -19.32 -8.02
N LEU A 20 -3.23 -19.46 -6.86
CA LEU A 20 -4.66 -19.74 -6.72
C LEU A 20 -5.57 -18.78 -7.52
N PRO A 21 -5.38 -17.45 -7.47
CA PRO A 21 -6.19 -16.53 -8.25
C PRO A 21 -5.94 -16.68 -9.76
N LEU A 22 -4.74 -17.06 -10.19
CA LEU A 22 -4.43 -17.26 -11.60
C LEU A 22 -4.93 -18.61 -12.13
N THR A 23 -4.96 -19.65 -11.30
CA THR A 23 -5.38 -21.00 -11.69
C THR A 23 -6.88 -21.24 -11.57
N LEU A 24 -7.57 -20.64 -10.58
CA LEU A 24 -9.02 -20.78 -10.43
C LEU A 24 -9.82 -19.92 -11.42
N PHE A 25 -9.32 -18.72 -11.78
CA PHE A 25 -9.99 -17.81 -12.71
C PHE A 25 -9.65 -18.06 -14.19
N ARG A 26 -9.44 -19.33 -14.58
CA ARG A 26 -9.16 -19.75 -15.96
C ARG A 26 -10.39 -19.79 -16.88
N LYS A 27 -11.60 -19.61 -16.35
CA LYS A 27 -12.84 -19.53 -17.13
C LYS A 27 -13.19 -18.06 -17.39
N GLU A 28 -13.54 -17.74 -18.64
CA GLU A 28 -14.06 -16.42 -19.02
C GLU A 28 -15.14 -15.97 -18.05
N ILE A 29 -14.85 -14.95 -17.26
CA ILE A 29 -15.80 -14.35 -16.34
C ILE A 29 -16.85 -13.63 -17.18
N LYS A 30 -17.91 -14.33 -17.60
CA LYS A 30 -19.04 -13.74 -18.34
C LYS A 30 -19.82 -12.67 -17.55
N SER A 31 -19.65 -12.62 -16.23
CA SER A 31 -20.29 -11.61 -15.38
C SER A 31 -19.43 -10.35 -15.22
N LYS A 32 -19.94 -9.23 -15.72
CA LYS A 32 -19.36 -7.88 -15.59
C LYS A 32 -19.05 -7.48 -14.13
N PHE A 33 -19.74 -8.08 -13.16
CA PHE A 33 -19.56 -7.83 -11.72
C PHE A 33 -18.23 -8.37 -11.20
N PHE A 34 -17.92 -9.66 -11.44
CA PHE A 34 -16.70 -10.29 -10.94
C PHE A 34 -15.43 -9.70 -11.58
N ARG A 35 -15.50 -9.29 -12.84
CA ARG A 35 -14.37 -8.63 -13.51
C ARG A 35 -14.07 -7.25 -12.93
N ARG A 36 -15.12 -6.47 -12.62
CA ARG A 36 -14.97 -5.18 -11.90
C ARG A 36 -14.47 -5.42 -10.48
N PHE A 37 -15.05 -6.37 -9.76
CA PHE A 37 -14.65 -6.70 -8.40
C PHE A 37 -13.17 -7.07 -8.31
N LEU A 38 -12.70 -8.00 -9.14
CA LEU A 38 -11.30 -8.43 -9.12
C LEU A 38 -10.32 -7.34 -9.58
N TYR A 39 -10.75 -6.43 -10.46
CA TYR A 39 -9.94 -5.28 -10.87
C TYR A 39 -9.82 -4.23 -9.75
N TYR A 40 -10.88 -3.98 -8.98
CA TYR A 40 -10.86 -2.97 -7.90
C TYR A 40 -10.28 -3.50 -6.57
N ILE A 41 -10.25 -4.82 -6.34
CA ILE A 41 -9.68 -5.42 -5.12
C ILE A 41 -8.23 -4.95 -4.85
N PRO A 42 -7.28 -5.06 -5.80
CA PRO A 42 -5.89 -4.65 -5.53
C PRO A 42 -5.77 -3.18 -5.12
N TYR A 43 -6.52 -2.29 -5.77
CA TYR A 43 -6.51 -0.86 -5.44
C TYR A 43 -7.12 -0.60 -4.06
N ALA A 44 -8.23 -1.28 -3.72
CA ALA A 44 -8.85 -1.15 -2.41
C ALA A 44 -7.92 -1.67 -1.30
N VAL A 45 -7.27 -2.82 -1.51
CA VAL A 45 -6.31 -3.40 -0.55
C VAL A 45 -5.08 -2.51 -0.41
N LEU A 46 -4.53 -2.00 -1.51
CA LEU A 46 -3.38 -1.10 -1.46
C LEU A 46 -3.70 0.16 -0.64
N SER A 47 -4.85 0.80 -0.90
CA SER A 47 -5.30 1.96 -0.14
C SER A 47 -5.55 1.62 1.33
N ALA A 48 -6.17 0.48 1.62
CA ALA A 48 -6.42 0.03 3.00
C ALA A 48 -5.12 -0.25 3.77
N MET A 49 -4.03 -0.62 3.09
CA MET A 49 -2.72 -0.78 3.69
C MET A 49 -1.97 0.54 3.87
N THR A 50 -2.11 1.49 2.94
CA THR A 50 -1.34 2.74 2.95
C THR A 50 -1.96 3.82 3.82
N ILE A 51 -3.29 4.04 3.73
CA ILE A 51 -3.99 5.10 4.47
C ILE A 51 -3.70 5.04 5.98
N PRO A 52 -3.92 3.92 6.69
CA PRO A 52 -3.63 3.87 8.13
C PRO A 52 -2.14 3.99 8.41
N ALA A 53 -1.29 3.36 7.60
CA ALA A 53 0.15 3.40 7.80
C ALA A 53 0.67 4.85 7.81
N ILE A 54 0.26 5.68 6.86
CA ILE A 54 0.73 7.07 6.75
C ILE A 54 0.45 7.89 8.02
N PHE A 55 -0.69 7.65 8.70
CA PHE A 55 -1.03 8.35 9.94
C PHE A 55 -0.30 7.76 11.17
N TYR A 56 -0.11 6.45 11.23
CA TYR A 56 0.55 5.80 12.37
C TYR A 56 2.08 5.89 12.36
N CYS A 57 2.70 6.23 11.23
CA CYS A 57 4.17 6.32 11.13
C CYS A 57 4.80 7.40 12.03
N VAL A 58 4.04 8.41 12.44
CA VAL A 58 4.57 9.64 13.05
C VAL A 58 4.37 9.70 14.58
N GLY A 59 3.72 8.69 15.17
CA GLY A 59 3.46 8.60 16.62
C GLY A 59 2.28 9.46 17.11
N ASP A 60 1.68 9.08 18.25
CA ASP A 60 0.43 9.65 18.79
C ASP A 60 0.47 11.17 19.07
N GLU A 61 1.66 11.75 19.31
CA GLU A 61 1.81 13.17 19.63
C GLU A 61 1.91 14.08 18.39
N PHE A 62 2.08 13.52 17.19
CA PHE A 62 2.45 14.29 15.98
C PHE A 62 1.53 14.09 14.78
N THR A 63 0.23 13.88 15.03
CA THR A 63 -0.82 13.73 14.00
C THR A 63 -0.83 14.89 12.98
N VAL A 64 -0.45 16.10 13.39
CA VAL A 64 -0.39 17.29 12.50
C VAL A 64 0.64 17.11 11.39
N GLN A 65 1.80 16.51 11.69
CA GLN A 65 2.87 16.28 10.71
C GLN A 65 2.44 15.26 9.65
N ALA A 66 1.74 14.21 10.06
CA ALA A 66 1.20 13.19 9.15
C ALA A 66 0.18 13.78 8.16
N VAL A 67 -0.68 14.69 8.63
CA VAL A 67 -1.63 15.40 7.76
C VAL A 67 -0.89 16.29 6.75
N ILE A 68 0.16 17.01 7.19
CA ILE A 68 0.98 17.86 6.30
C ILE A 68 1.67 17.03 5.22
N GLY A 69 2.30 15.91 5.61
CA GLY A 69 2.94 14.98 4.66
C GLY A 69 1.95 14.39 3.66
N THR A 70 0.76 14.01 4.13
CA THR A 70 -0.31 13.47 3.28
C THR A 70 -0.83 14.52 2.31
N ALA A 71 -1.06 15.75 2.77
CA ALA A 71 -1.51 16.85 1.93
C ALA A 71 -0.48 17.18 0.84
N ALA A 72 0.80 17.26 1.19
CA ALA A 72 1.87 17.45 0.23
C ALA A 72 1.93 16.31 -0.80
N ALA A 73 1.81 15.05 -0.36
CA ALA A 73 1.79 13.89 -1.24
C ALA A 73 0.60 13.92 -2.21
N VAL A 74 -0.60 14.24 -1.74
CA VAL A 74 -1.81 14.31 -2.57
C VAL A 74 -1.71 15.43 -3.61
N ILE A 75 -1.26 16.63 -3.19
CA ILE A 75 -1.09 17.76 -4.10
C ILE A 75 -0.14 17.38 -5.25
N LEU A 76 1.03 16.81 -4.94
CA LEU A 76 2.00 16.41 -5.96
C LEU A 76 1.54 15.23 -6.82
N ALA A 77 0.77 14.29 -6.23
CA ALA A 77 0.18 13.19 -6.98
C ALA A 77 -0.85 13.68 -8.01
N LEU A 78 -1.57 14.78 -7.75
CA LEU A 78 -2.48 15.40 -8.72
C LEU A 78 -1.76 16.06 -9.90
N PHE A 79 -0.46 16.35 -9.77
CA PHE A 79 0.38 16.88 -10.85
C PHE A 79 1.07 15.78 -11.67
N ASP A 80 0.63 14.52 -11.57
CA ASP A 80 1.20 13.36 -12.28
C ASP A 80 2.74 13.22 -12.09
N MET A 81 3.25 13.65 -10.94
CA MET A 81 4.68 13.59 -10.63
C MET A 81 5.16 12.15 -10.37
N PRO A 82 6.44 11.84 -10.66
CA PRO A 82 6.99 10.51 -10.41
C PRO A 82 6.95 10.16 -8.92
N LEU A 83 6.61 8.90 -8.62
CA LEU A 83 6.42 8.37 -7.25
C LEU A 83 7.59 8.70 -6.31
N ILE A 84 8.83 8.63 -6.81
CA ILE A 84 10.04 8.91 -6.04
C ILE A 84 10.07 10.37 -5.57
N VAL A 85 9.66 11.31 -6.43
CA VAL A 85 9.63 12.74 -6.09
C VAL A 85 8.54 13.01 -5.05
N VAL A 86 7.35 12.43 -5.23
CA VAL A 86 6.25 12.53 -4.26
C VAL A 86 6.68 12.01 -2.89
N ALA A 87 7.34 10.85 -2.84
CA ALA A 87 7.81 10.25 -1.60
C ALA A 87 8.89 11.10 -0.90
N LEU A 88 9.86 11.63 -1.66
CA LEU A 88 10.91 12.50 -1.12
C LEU A 88 10.34 13.79 -0.54
N VAL A 89 9.43 14.46 -1.27
CA VAL A 89 8.85 15.72 -0.80
C VAL A 89 7.92 15.49 0.38
N ALA A 90 7.13 14.42 0.39
CA ALA A 90 6.30 14.07 1.54
C ALA A 90 7.15 13.79 2.79
N ALA A 91 8.24 13.03 2.66
CA ALA A 91 9.17 12.76 3.76
C ALA A 91 9.86 14.04 4.25
N ALA A 92 10.31 14.91 3.34
CA ALA A 92 10.91 16.19 3.68
C ALA A 92 9.91 17.12 4.40
N ALA A 93 8.64 17.14 3.96
CA ALA A 93 7.59 17.94 4.59
C ALA A 93 7.31 17.49 6.03
N VAL A 94 7.22 16.17 6.27
CA VAL A 94 7.08 15.61 7.63
C VAL A 94 8.29 15.96 8.47
N PHE A 95 9.51 15.77 7.95
CA PHE A 95 10.76 16.05 8.66
C PHE A 95 10.89 17.52 9.07
N ILE A 96 10.60 18.46 8.15
CA ILE A 96 10.63 19.90 8.44
C ILE A 96 9.54 20.27 9.44
N SER A 97 8.34 19.71 9.29
CA SER A 97 7.23 19.96 10.21
C SER A 97 7.56 19.47 11.62
N GLY A 98 8.27 18.35 11.78
CA GLY A 98 8.68 17.85 13.10
C GLY A 98 9.97 18.42 13.65
N LEU A 99 10.70 19.22 12.88
CA LEU A 99 11.78 20.04 13.41
C LEU A 99 11.25 21.33 14.05
N PHE A 100 10.09 21.82 13.60
CA PHE A 100 9.51 23.10 14.02
C PHE A 100 8.46 22.99 15.13
N LEU A 101 7.99 21.77 15.41
CA LEU A 101 6.95 21.40 16.39
C LEU A 101 7.54 20.39 17.37
#